data_AF-A0A530ATB9-F1
#
_entry.id   AF-A0A530ATB9-F1
#
_cell.length_a   1.000
_cell.length_b   1.000
_cell.length_c   1.000
_cell.angle_alpha   90.00
_cell.angle_beta   90.00
_cell.angle_gamma   90.00
#
_symmetry.space_group_name_H-M   'P 1'
#
loop_
_entity.id
_entity.type
_entity.pdbx_description
1 polymer ?
#
loop_
_entity_poly.entity_id
_entity_poly.type
_entity_poly.pdbx_seq_one_letter_code
_entity_poly.pdbx_strand_id
1 'polypeptide(L)'
;ASRSNYALREAMIKEKQDKPGGPTAVSTCGANPGMVSWFVKKALVNLATDLGLEFSEPAQEDREGWARLMRKAGVKGIHIAERDTQRTKKPKPMNVFWNTWSVEGFISEGLQPAELGWGTHENWMPKNGKKHKHGSKAAIYLEQPGANTRVRSWCPTPGAQYGLLVTHNESISIADFFTVRSKKGKVQYRPTCHYAYHPCNDALLSLDEMFGAAGKPQPVHHVLDENELVDGVDELGVLLYGHDKNAYWYGSQLSLAEARKLAPYQN
;
A
#
# COMPACT_ATOMS: atom_id res chain seq x y z
N ALA A 1 17.79 -2.32 7.58
CA ALA A 1 16.86 -3.40 7.96
C ALA A 1 16.02 -3.09 9.20
N SER A 2 16.57 -2.68 10.34
CA SER A 2 15.78 -2.45 11.58
C SER A 2 14.70 -1.37 11.47
N ARG A 3 14.93 -0.33 10.65
CA ARG A 3 13.97 0.76 10.37
C ARG A 3 12.89 0.40 9.34
N SER A 4 12.76 -0.85 8.92
CA SER A 4 11.77 -1.28 7.91
C SER A 4 10.44 -1.63 8.57
N ASN A 5 9.32 -1.45 7.85
CA ASN A 5 8.02 -1.93 8.32
C ASN A 5 8.00 -3.46 8.42
N TYR A 6 8.80 -4.16 7.63
CA TYR A 6 9.00 -5.60 7.80
C TYR A 6 9.52 -5.92 9.20
N ALA A 7 10.56 -5.22 9.68
CA ALA A 7 11.12 -5.48 11.01
C ALA A 7 10.10 -5.19 12.12
N LEU A 8 9.34 -4.08 12.00
CA LEU A 8 8.27 -3.73 12.95
C LEU A 8 7.15 -4.78 12.95
N ARG A 9 6.73 -5.24 11.77
CA ARG A 9 5.73 -6.31 11.62
C ARG A 9 6.23 -7.63 12.22
N GLU A 10 7.47 -8.02 11.98
CA GLU A 10 8.02 -9.27 12.53
C GLU A 10 8.09 -9.25 14.06
N ALA A 11 8.31 -8.09 14.69
CA ALA A 11 8.20 -7.95 16.14
C ALA A 11 6.76 -8.20 16.63
N MET A 12 5.75 -7.65 15.94
CA MET A 12 4.33 -7.93 16.25
C MET A 12 3.97 -9.40 16.04
N ILE A 13 4.43 -10.02 14.95
CA ILE A 13 4.22 -11.45 14.68
C ILE A 13 4.86 -12.31 15.76
N LYS A 14 6.06 -11.95 16.23
CA LYS A 14 6.72 -12.63 17.34
C LYS A 14 5.87 -12.56 18.62
N GLU A 15 5.36 -11.38 18.98
CA GLU A 15 4.48 -11.22 20.15
C GLU A 15 3.23 -12.11 20.04
N LYS A 16 2.60 -12.16 18.87
CA LYS A 16 1.45 -13.06 18.60
C LYS A 16 1.81 -14.54 18.76
N GLN A 17 3.00 -14.95 18.34
CA GLN A 17 3.47 -16.34 18.47
C GLN A 17 3.82 -16.70 19.91
N ASP A 18 4.43 -15.77 20.65
CA ASP A 18 4.81 -15.95 22.05
C ASP A 18 3.57 -15.98 22.97
N LYS A 19 2.46 -15.32 22.58
CA LYS A 19 1.20 -15.26 23.33
C LYS A 19 -0.03 -15.56 22.45
N PRO A 20 -0.28 -16.82 22.07
CA PRO A 20 -1.40 -17.18 21.22
C PRO A 20 -2.76 -17.03 21.93
N GLY A 21 -3.74 -16.46 21.24
CA GLY A 21 -5.09 -16.24 21.79
C GLY A 21 -5.20 -14.96 22.63
N GLY A 22 -6.07 -14.97 23.64
CA GLY A 22 -6.32 -13.82 24.51
C GLY A 22 -7.24 -12.76 23.90
N PRO A 23 -7.28 -11.54 24.49
CA PRO A 23 -8.07 -10.43 23.98
C PRO A 23 -7.74 -10.09 22.52
N THR A 24 -8.76 -9.76 21.73
CA THR A 24 -8.56 -9.37 20.33
C THR A 24 -7.82 -8.04 20.25
N ALA A 25 -6.70 -8.02 19.53
CA ALA A 25 -5.98 -6.81 19.15
C ALA A 25 -5.83 -6.79 17.62
N VAL A 26 -6.34 -5.74 16.97
CA VAL A 26 -6.28 -5.59 15.51
C VAL A 26 -5.16 -4.64 15.15
N SER A 27 -4.09 -5.20 14.57
CA SER A 27 -2.97 -4.39 14.05
C SER A 27 -3.30 -3.85 12.66
N THR A 28 -2.99 -2.58 12.42
CA THR A 28 -2.97 -1.96 11.08
C THR A 28 -4.28 -2.12 10.31
N CYS A 29 -5.36 -1.50 10.80
CA CYS A 29 -6.73 -1.64 10.28
C CYS A 29 -7.38 -0.28 9.98
N GLY A 30 -6.68 0.55 9.22
CA GLY A 30 -7.21 1.79 8.62
C GLY A 30 -7.67 1.55 7.19
N ALA A 31 -7.48 2.55 6.32
CA ALA A 31 -7.73 2.40 4.89
C ALA A 31 -6.65 1.51 4.23
N ASN A 32 -5.40 1.89 4.40
CA ASN A 32 -4.21 1.20 3.92
C ASN A 32 -3.08 1.51 4.89
N PRO A 33 -2.56 0.56 5.68
CA PRO A 33 -2.97 -0.83 5.81
C PRO A 33 -4.36 -1.01 6.45
N GLY A 34 -5.15 -1.95 5.91
CA GLY A 34 -6.47 -2.33 6.46
C GLY A 34 -7.46 -2.68 5.35
N MET A 35 -8.38 -1.78 5.03
CA MET A 35 -9.43 -1.92 4.02
C MET A 35 -8.93 -2.49 2.69
N VAL A 36 -7.75 -2.08 2.22
CA VAL A 36 -7.15 -2.60 0.99
C VAL A 36 -6.93 -4.11 1.01
N SER A 37 -6.71 -4.74 2.17
CA SER A 37 -6.64 -6.20 2.27
C SER A 37 -7.98 -6.87 1.97
N TRP A 38 -9.09 -6.22 2.31
CA TRP A 38 -10.44 -6.68 1.97
C TRP A 38 -10.71 -6.46 0.48
N PHE A 39 -10.26 -5.32 -0.07
CA PHE A 39 -10.31 -5.07 -1.51
C PHE A 39 -9.54 -6.12 -2.31
N VAL A 40 -8.35 -6.56 -1.87
CA VAL A 40 -7.62 -7.63 -2.58
C VAL A 40 -8.44 -8.92 -2.65
N LYS A 41 -9.09 -9.33 -1.55
CA LYS A 41 -9.95 -10.52 -1.55
C LYS A 41 -11.13 -10.37 -2.52
N LYS A 42 -11.83 -9.24 -2.46
CA LYS A 42 -12.98 -8.98 -3.34
C LYS A 42 -12.55 -8.88 -4.81
N ALA A 43 -11.43 -8.21 -5.08
CA ALA A 43 -10.88 -8.07 -6.41
C ALA A 43 -10.48 -9.43 -6.99
N LEU A 44 -9.90 -10.32 -6.18
CA LEU A 44 -9.55 -11.67 -6.60
C LEU A 44 -10.78 -12.53 -6.94
N VAL A 45 -11.85 -12.45 -6.15
CA VAL A 45 -13.11 -13.16 -6.43
C VAL A 45 -13.72 -12.66 -7.75
N ASN A 46 -13.80 -11.35 -7.93
CA ASN A 46 -14.28 -10.75 -9.18
C ASN A 46 -13.41 -11.19 -10.36
N LEU A 47 -12.09 -11.07 -10.25
CA LEU A 47 -11.15 -11.46 -11.31
C LEU A 47 -11.28 -12.94 -11.67
N ALA A 48 -11.34 -13.83 -10.68
CA ALA A 48 -11.46 -15.26 -10.92
C ALA A 48 -12.77 -15.62 -11.65
N THR A 49 -13.86 -14.96 -11.27
CA THR A 49 -15.16 -15.08 -11.94
C THR A 49 -15.07 -14.59 -13.39
N ASP A 50 -14.49 -13.41 -13.59
CA ASP A 50 -14.33 -12.76 -14.88
C ASP A 50 -13.39 -13.50 -15.84
N LEU A 51 -12.47 -14.30 -15.30
CA LEU A 51 -11.59 -15.21 -16.03
C LEU A 51 -12.26 -16.58 -16.31
N GLY A 52 -13.47 -16.81 -15.82
CA GLY A 52 -14.18 -18.09 -15.98
C GLY A 52 -13.50 -19.25 -15.23
N LEU A 53 -12.77 -18.97 -14.15
CA LEU A 53 -12.13 -20.02 -13.36
C LEU A 53 -13.17 -20.78 -12.56
N GLU A 54 -13.07 -22.11 -12.53
CA GLU A 54 -13.81 -22.89 -11.55
C GLU A 54 -13.19 -22.73 -10.16
N PHE A 55 -13.90 -22.12 -9.23
CA PHE A 55 -13.46 -22.02 -7.84
C PHE A 55 -14.67 -21.94 -6.89
N SER A 56 -14.46 -22.39 -5.66
CA SER A 56 -15.29 -22.03 -4.51
C SER A 56 -14.59 -20.89 -3.77
N GLU A 57 -15.33 -19.85 -3.37
CA GLU A 57 -14.74 -18.77 -2.58
C GLU A 57 -14.12 -19.34 -1.29
N PRO A 58 -12.81 -19.11 -1.04
CA PRO A 58 -12.16 -19.64 0.16
C PRO A 58 -12.76 -19.06 1.44
N ALA A 59 -12.92 -19.88 2.46
CA ALA A 59 -13.42 -19.45 3.77
C ALA A 59 -12.54 -18.34 4.39
N GLN A 60 -13.08 -17.63 5.38
CA GLN A 60 -12.39 -16.49 6.00
C GLN A 60 -11.06 -16.89 6.64
N GLU A 61 -11.03 -18.09 7.23
CA GLU A 61 -9.90 -18.75 7.87
C GLU A 61 -8.99 -19.52 6.90
N ASP A 62 -9.43 -19.81 5.67
CA ASP A 62 -8.66 -20.56 4.67
C ASP A 62 -7.66 -19.69 3.92
N ARG A 63 -6.64 -19.22 4.63
CA ARG A 63 -5.52 -18.46 4.05
C ARG A 63 -4.89 -19.18 2.86
N GLU A 64 -4.75 -20.51 2.93
CA GLU A 64 -4.11 -21.28 1.86
C GLU A 64 -4.97 -21.33 0.59
N GLY A 65 -6.28 -21.45 0.73
CA GLY A 65 -7.23 -21.34 -0.36
C GLY A 65 -7.15 -19.99 -1.06
N TRP A 66 -7.08 -18.90 -0.31
CA TRP A 66 -6.85 -17.55 -0.85
C TRP A 66 -5.54 -17.46 -1.65
N ALA A 67 -4.42 -17.96 -1.09
CA ALA A 67 -3.13 -17.99 -1.77
C ALA A 67 -3.13 -18.84 -3.06
N ARG A 68 -3.80 -20.00 -3.03
CA ARG A 68 -3.98 -20.87 -4.21
C ARG A 68 -4.84 -20.21 -5.28
N LEU A 69 -5.91 -19.53 -4.89
CA LEU A 69 -6.78 -18.81 -5.84
C LEU A 69 -6.02 -17.66 -6.51
N MET A 70 -5.25 -16.88 -5.75
CA MET A 70 -4.42 -15.80 -6.31
C MET A 70 -3.40 -16.33 -7.33
N ARG A 71 -2.75 -17.46 -7.00
CA ARG A 71 -1.85 -18.15 -7.93
C ARG A 71 -2.60 -18.65 -9.18
N LYS A 72 -3.78 -19.26 -9.01
CA LYS A 72 -4.61 -19.80 -10.10
C LYS A 72 -5.09 -18.69 -11.04
N ALA A 73 -5.42 -17.53 -10.50
CA ALA A 73 -5.79 -16.34 -11.26
C ALA A 73 -4.62 -15.68 -12.02
N GLY A 74 -3.40 -16.18 -11.87
CA GLY A 74 -2.23 -15.67 -12.61
C GLY A 74 -1.76 -14.28 -12.15
N VAL A 75 -2.18 -13.82 -10.98
CA VAL A 75 -1.78 -12.50 -10.46
C VAL A 75 -0.30 -12.51 -10.12
N LYS A 76 0.49 -11.66 -10.79
CA LYS A 76 1.94 -11.52 -10.56
C LYS A 76 2.24 -10.54 -9.43
N GLY A 77 1.45 -9.49 -9.33
CA GLY A 77 1.56 -8.54 -8.23
C GLY A 77 0.36 -7.64 -8.08
N ILE A 78 0.48 -6.76 -7.09
CA ILE A 78 -0.56 -5.87 -6.60
C ILE A 78 0.10 -4.52 -6.30
N HIS A 79 -0.40 -3.44 -6.89
CA HIS A 79 -0.14 -2.12 -6.31
C HIS A 79 -1.28 -1.78 -5.37
N ILE A 80 -0.97 -1.22 -4.21
CA ILE A 80 -1.92 -0.32 -3.54
C ILE A 80 -1.86 0.97 -4.37
N ALA A 81 -2.85 1.17 -5.23
CA ALA A 81 -2.82 2.19 -6.26
C ALA A 81 -3.78 3.29 -5.85
N GLU A 82 -3.20 4.45 -5.51
CA GLU A 82 -3.92 5.56 -4.92
C GLU A 82 -3.64 6.86 -5.66
N ARG A 83 -4.71 7.64 -5.83
CA ARG A 83 -4.63 9.01 -6.31
C ARG A 83 -5.52 9.90 -5.45
N ASP A 84 -4.90 10.73 -4.64
CA ASP A 84 -5.57 11.83 -3.97
C ASP A 84 -5.58 13.06 -4.90
N THR A 85 -6.78 13.53 -5.26
CA THR A 85 -6.99 14.73 -6.07
C THR A 85 -7.59 15.88 -5.27
N GLN A 86 -7.61 15.80 -3.95
CA GLN A 86 -8.12 16.86 -3.09
C GLN A 86 -7.28 18.13 -3.24
N ARG A 87 -7.96 19.27 -3.35
CA ARG A 87 -7.31 20.56 -3.61
C ARG A 87 -7.75 21.61 -2.62
N THR A 88 -6.81 22.45 -2.25
CA THR A 88 -6.97 23.50 -1.26
C THR A 88 -7.56 24.78 -1.85
N LYS A 89 -8.23 25.56 -1.01
CA LYS A 89 -8.75 26.90 -1.36
C LYS A 89 -7.63 27.93 -1.49
N LYS A 90 -6.49 27.71 -0.83
CA LYS A 90 -5.33 28.58 -0.80
C LYS A 90 -4.11 27.79 -1.27
N PRO A 91 -3.19 28.39 -2.03
CA PRO A 91 -1.99 27.67 -2.44
C PRO A 91 -1.13 27.28 -1.23
N LYS A 92 -0.43 26.15 -1.34
CA LYS A 92 0.57 25.72 -0.36
C LYS A 92 1.57 26.86 -0.03
N PRO A 93 1.72 27.26 1.25
CA PRO A 93 2.76 28.19 1.68
C PRO A 93 4.17 27.63 1.51
N MET A 94 5.14 28.51 1.28
CA MET A 94 6.56 28.14 1.32
C MET A 94 6.97 27.71 2.73
N ASN A 95 7.83 26.71 2.83
CA ASN A 95 8.38 26.19 4.08
C ASN A 95 7.31 25.68 5.08
N VAL A 96 6.23 25.10 4.53
CA VAL A 96 5.17 24.41 5.28
C VAL A 96 4.84 23.09 4.57
N PHE A 97 4.71 22.00 5.32
CA PHE A 97 4.28 20.71 4.78
C PHE A 97 2.75 20.59 4.89
N TRP A 98 2.05 20.47 3.75
CA TRP A 98 0.60 20.30 3.68
C TRP A 98 0.28 18.88 3.23
N ASN A 99 -0.70 18.25 3.88
CA ASN A 99 -1.19 16.93 3.49
C ASN A 99 -2.66 16.76 3.91
N THR A 100 -3.36 15.78 3.34
CA THR A 100 -4.76 15.45 3.66
C THR A 100 -4.90 14.57 4.90
N TRP A 101 -3.80 13.96 5.34
CA TRP A 101 -3.69 13.19 6.58
C TRP A 101 -2.36 13.48 7.28
N SER A 102 -2.07 12.78 8.39
CA SER A 102 -0.92 13.03 9.27
C SER A 102 0.39 13.31 8.52
N VAL A 103 0.85 14.56 8.61
CA VAL A 103 2.12 15.00 8.02
C VAL A 103 3.31 14.30 8.67
N GLU A 104 3.32 14.14 9.99
CA GLU A 104 4.41 13.48 10.71
C GLU A 104 4.49 11.99 10.35
N GLY A 105 3.34 11.32 10.25
CA GLY A 105 3.26 9.94 9.78
C GLY A 105 3.85 9.80 8.39
N PHE A 106 3.38 10.64 7.47
CA PHE A 106 3.83 10.59 6.08
C PHE A 106 5.32 10.90 5.90
N ILE A 107 5.87 11.87 6.65
CA ILE A 107 7.31 12.17 6.66
C ILE A 107 8.10 10.98 7.21
N SER A 108 7.67 10.41 8.34
CA SER A 108 8.34 9.28 8.99
C SER A 108 8.43 8.08 8.04
N GLU A 109 7.30 7.70 7.45
CA GLU A 109 7.18 6.58 6.51
C GLU A 109 7.88 6.89 5.17
N GLY A 110 7.81 8.14 4.71
CA GLY A 110 8.47 8.61 3.51
C GLY A 110 9.99 8.59 3.59
N LEU A 111 10.56 8.83 4.78
CA LEU A 111 12.00 8.76 5.06
C LEU A 111 12.49 7.36 5.44
N GLN A 112 11.59 6.41 5.66
CA GLN A 112 11.94 5.00 5.76
C GLN A 112 12.37 4.44 4.39
N PRO A 113 13.12 3.34 4.36
CA PRO A 113 13.48 2.66 3.12
C PRO A 113 12.26 2.35 2.26
N ALA A 114 12.36 2.56 0.95
CA ALA A 114 11.36 2.07 0.00
C ALA A 114 11.23 0.55 0.16
N GLU A 115 10.02 0.01 0.31
CA GLU A 115 9.81 -1.36 0.75
C GLU A 115 8.63 -2.02 0.05
N LEU A 116 8.81 -3.29 -0.31
CA LEU A 116 7.85 -4.02 -1.12
C LEU A 116 7.86 -5.52 -0.82
N GLY A 117 6.67 -6.11 -0.77
CA GLY A 117 6.49 -7.55 -0.91
C GLY A 117 7.07 -8.01 -2.24
N TRP A 118 7.88 -9.06 -2.21
CA TRP A 118 8.69 -9.47 -3.35
C TRP A 118 8.17 -10.75 -3.99
N GLY A 119 7.59 -10.61 -5.18
CA GLY A 119 6.94 -11.71 -5.87
C GLY A 119 7.91 -12.75 -6.40
N THR A 120 7.43 -13.99 -6.54
CA THR A 120 8.22 -15.09 -7.11
C THR A 120 8.50 -14.94 -8.61
N HIS A 121 7.78 -14.03 -9.28
CA HIS A 121 7.93 -13.79 -10.72
C HIS A 121 9.07 -12.81 -11.04
N GLU A 122 9.55 -12.05 -10.05
CA GLU A 122 10.57 -11.02 -10.24
C GLU A 122 11.93 -11.66 -10.54
N ASN A 123 12.52 -11.27 -11.67
CA ASN A 123 13.82 -11.77 -12.14
C ASN A 123 14.96 -10.74 -12.01
N TRP A 124 14.65 -9.51 -11.58
CA TRP A 124 15.60 -8.43 -11.44
C TRP A 124 15.29 -7.60 -10.20
N MET A 125 16.32 -7.07 -9.54
CA MET A 125 16.22 -6.16 -8.40
C MET A 125 17.35 -5.13 -8.55
N PRO A 126 17.14 -3.85 -8.18
CA PRO A 126 18.21 -2.85 -8.24
C PRO A 126 19.39 -3.21 -7.32
N LYS A 127 20.57 -2.68 -7.62
CA LYS A 127 21.82 -2.97 -6.86
C LYS A 127 21.74 -2.61 -5.38
N ASN A 128 20.95 -1.59 -5.03
CA ASN A 128 20.70 -1.16 -3.66
C ASN A 128 19.49 -1.87 -3.00
N GLY A 129 18.90 -2.86 -3.66
CA GLY A 129 17.86 -3.71 -3.09
C GLY A 129 18.46 -4.78 -2.17
N LYS A 130 17.83 -4.98 -1.00
CA LYS A 130 18.29 -5.90 0.04
C LYS A 130 17.16 -6.83 0.48
N LYS A 131 17.53 -8.08 0.77
CA LYS A 131 16.62 -9.12 1.31
C LYS A 131 16.78 -9.23 2.82
N HIS A 132 15.71 -9.64 3.51
CA HIS A 132 15.76 -9.94 4.93
C HIS A 132 16.32 -11.35 5.19
N LYS A 133 17.14 -11.49 6.25
CA LYS A 133 17.73 -12.79 6.66
C LYS A 133 16.79 -13.63 7.54
N HIS A 134 15.87 -12.99 8.25
CA HIS A 134 14.95 -13.60 9.22
C HIS A 134 13.49 -13.24 8.91
N GLY A 135 12.54 -13.91 9.57
CA GLY A 135 11.10 -13.70 9.43
C GLY A 135 10.46 -14.42 8.23
N SER A 136 9.29 -13.95 7.80
CA SER A 136 8.51 -14.48 6.66
C SER A 136 9.27 -14.51 5.31
N LYS A 137 10.27 -13.63 5.18
CA LYS A 137 11.05 -13.31 3.98
C LYS A 137 10.15 -12.91 2.82
N ALA A 138 9.05 -12.22 3.13
CA ALA A 138 8.04 -11.79 2.18
C ALA A 138 8.42 -10.53 1.40
N ALA A 139 9.34 -9.71 1.91
CA ALA A 139 9.67 -8.41 1.34
C ALA A 139 11.16 -8.24 1.01
N ILE A 140 11.44 -7.19 0.25
CA ILE A 140 12.74 -6.54 0.11
C ILE A 140 12.61 -5.07 0.48
N TYR A 141 13.73 -4.40 0.71
CA TYR A 141 13.80 -2.95 0.82
C TYR A 141 14.91 -2.39 -0.06
N LEU A 142 14.80 -1.13 -0.44
CA LEU A 142 15.82 -0.39 -1.17
C LEU A 142 16.54 0.56 -0.20
N GLU A 143 17.86 0.72 -0.34
CA GLU A 143 18.64 1.66 0.44
C GLU A 143 18.45 3.11 -0.06
N GLN A 144 17.20 3.57 -0.11
CA GLN A 144 16.76 4.91 -0.51
C GLN A 144 15.37 5.20 0.09
N PRO A 145 15.00 6.47 0.36
CA PRO A 145 13.72 6.83 0.97
C PRO A 145 12.52 6.55 0.06
N GLY A 146 11.44 6.01 0.62
CA GLY A 146 10.24 5.64 -0.11
C GLY A 146 9.53 6.81 -0.80
N ALA A 147 9.40 7.95 -0.12
CA ALA A 147 8.75 9.14 -0.68
C ALA A 147 9.58 9.88 -1.73
N ASN A 148 10.84 9.47 -1.98
CA ASN A 148 11.64 9.92 -3.12
C ASN A 148 11.93 8.78 -4.12
N THR A 149 11.14 7.71 -4.08
CA THR A 149 11.25 6.57 -4.98
C THR A 149 9.98 6.47 -5.81
N ARG A 150 10.10 6.70 -7.12
CA ARG A 150 8.94 6.67 -8.02
C ARG A 150 8.76 5.32 -8.70
N VAL A 151 7.53 4.86 -8.76
CA VAL A 151 7.06 3.71 -9.55
C VAL A 151 6.03 4.18 -10.57
N ARG A 152 5.92 3.45 -11.69
CA ARG A 152 4.82 3.66 -12.64
C ARG A 152 3.63 2.82 -12.19
N SER A 153 2.46 3.43 -12.12
CA SER A 153 1.22 2.78 -11.73
C SER A 153 0.05 3.34 -12.53
N TRP A 154 -1.17 2.93 -12.17
CA TRP A 154 -2.39 3.31 -12.84
C TRP A 154 -3.56 3.34 -11.84
N CYS A 155 -4.41 4.36 -11.94
CA CYS A 155 -5.72 4.41 -11.27
C CYS A 155 -6.81 4.82 -12.29
N PRO A 156 -8.10 4.50 -12.05
CA PRO A 156 -9.17 4.78 -13.01
C PRO A 156 -9.29 6.24 -13.47
N THR A 157 -9.20 7.19 -12.54
CA THR A 157 -9.40 8.62 -12.83
C THR A 157 -8.26 9.22 -13.65
N PRO A 158 -6.98 9.16 -13.21
CA PRO A 158 -5.86 9.76 -13.95
C PRO A 158 -5.32 8.86 -15.07
N GLY A 159 -5.65 7.58 -15.09
CA GLY A 159 -4.95 6.59 -15.89
C GLY A 159 -3.51 6.39 -15.40
N ALA A 160 -2.55 6.40 -16.33
CA ALA A 160 -1.14 6.17 -16.01
C ALA A 160 -0.56 7.34 -15.20
N GLN A 161 0.13 7.00 -14.10
CA GLN A 161 0.74 8.00 -13.22
C GLN A 161 2.05 7.51 -12.59
N TYR A 162 2.81 8.44 -12.03
CA TYR A 162 3.80 8.09 -11.02
C TYR A 162 3.12 7.91 -9.67
N GLY A 163 3.55 6.91 -8.92
CA GLY A 163 3.30 6.78 -7.49
C GLY A 163 4.61 6.72 -6.73
N LEU A 164 4.57 7.04 -5.44
CA LEU A 164 5.68 6.93 -4.51
C LEU A 164 5.70 5.53 -3.90
N LEU A 165 6.87 4.91 -3.82
CA LEU A 165 7.10 3.60 -3.21
C LEU A 165 7.34 3.76 -1.70
N VAL A 166 6.38 4.40 -1.02
CA VAL A 166 6.40 4.55 0.44
C VAL A 166 6.20 3.18 1.09
N THR A 167 6.98 2.89 2.14
CA THR A 167 6.83 1.62 2.85
C THR A 167 5.50 1.58 3.57
N HIS A 168 4.86 0.41 3.60
CA HIS A 168 3.56 0.24 4.26
C HIS A 168 3.42 -1.22 4.72
N ASN A 169 2.66 -1.46 5.79
CA ASN A 169 2.56 -2.80 6.39
C ASN A 169 1.96 -3.84 5.43
N GLU A 170 0.93 -3.45 4.67
CA GLU A 170 0.20 -4.30 3.75
C GLU A 170 1.04 -4.74 2.55
N SER A 171 2.04 -3.95 2.15
CA SER A 171 3.04 -4.36 1.16
C SER A 171 3.71 -5.68 1.58
N ILE A 172 3.96 -5.86 2.88
CA ILE A 172 4.52 -7.10 3.43
C ILE A 172 3.41 -8.10 3.74
N SER A 173 2.35 -7.67 4.42
CA SER A 173 1.35 -8.57 4.98
C SER A 173 0.48 -9.25 3.91
N ILE A 174 0.14 -8.55 2.81
CA ILE A 174 -0.58 -9.12 1.66
C ILE A 174 0.31 -10.13 0.93
N ALA A 175 1.56 -9.78 0.64
CA ALA A 175 2.51 -10.70 -0.01
C ALA A 175 2.72 -11.96 0.83
N ASP A 176 2.88 -11.83 2.15
CA ASP A 176 3.00 -12.96 3.07
C ASP A 176 1.70 -13.80 3.12
N PHE A 177 0.52 -13.15 3.24
CA PHE A 177 -0.78 -13.80 3.28
C PHE A 177 -1.04 -14.66 2.05
N PHE A 178 -0.76 -14.15 0.85
CA PHE A 178 -0.94 -14.86 -0.43
C PHE A 178 0.25 -15.74 -0.82
N THR A 179 1.20 -16.00 0.08
CA THR A 179 2.30 -16.92 -0.20
C THR A 179 1.83 -18.38 -0.19
N VAL A 180 2.10 -19.10 -1.29
CA VAL A 180 1.96 -20.57 -1.37
C VAL A 180 3.31 -21.22 -1.09
N ARG A 181 3.33 -22.20 -0.18
CA ARG A 181 4.51 -22.99 0.14
C ARG A 181 4.28 -24.45 -0.20
N SER A 182 5.33 -25.16 -0.60
CA SER A 182 5.29 -26.62 -0.72
C SER A 182 5.23 -27.28 0.66
N LYS A 183 4.94 -28.59 0.71
CA LYS A 183 5.02 -29.39 1.94
C LYS A 183 6.39 -29.30 2.64
N LYS A 184 7.46 -29.00 1.89
CA LYS A 184 8.83 -28.81 2.41
C LYS A 184 9.13 -27.34 2.80
N GLY A 185 8.13 -26.46 2.84
CA GLY A 185 8.26 -25.05 3.21
C GLY A 185 8.81 -24.11 2.12
N LYS A 186 9.17 -24.63 0.94
CA LYS A 186 9.69 -23.82 -0.18
C LYS A 186 8.58 -22.94 -0.75
N VAL A 187 8.84 -21.64 -0.89
CA VAL A 187 7.92 -20.71 -1.56
C VAL A 187 7.75 -21.11 -3.03
N GLN A 188 6.51 -21.38 -3.44
CA GLN A 188 6.15 -21.72 -4.81
C GLN A 188 5.48 -20.56 -5.55
N TYR A 189 4.80 -19.69 -4.81
CA TYR A 189 4.15 -18.51 -5.35
C TYR A 189 4.08 -17.42 -4.29
N ARG A 190 4.25 -16.18 -4.73
CA ARG A 190 4.00 -14.96 -3.97
C ARG A 190 3.78 -13.81 -4.95
N PRO A 191 2.78 -12.92 -4.73
CA PRO A 191 2.67 -11.70 -5.52
C PRO A 191 3.69 -10.64 -5.07
N THR A 192 4.19 -9.83 -5.99
CA THR A 192 4.80 -8.54 -5.62
C THR A 192 3.70 -7.66 -5.04
N CYS A 193 3.97 -6.91 -3.97
CA CYS A 193 2.98 -6.02 -3.38
C CYS A 193 3.65 -4.75 -2.86
N HIS A 194 3.23 -3.58 -3.32
CA HIS A 194 3.72 -2.33 -2.78
C HIS A 194 2.77 -1.17 -3.00
N TYR A 195 3.01 -0.10 -2.26
CA TYR A 195 2.30 1.14 -2.45
C TYR A 195 2.79 1.85 -3.72
N ALA A 196 1.86 2.46 -4.45
CA ALA A 196 2.12 3.37 -5.54
C ALA A 196 1.28 4.63 -5.30
N TYR A 197 1.74 5.43 -4.35
CA TYR A 197 0.96 6.54 -3.80
C TYR A 197 1.17 7.83 -4.59
N HIS A 198 0.10 8.38 -5.17
CA HIS A 198 0.11 9.77 -5.62
C HIS A 198 -0.70 10.62 -4.63
N PRO A 199 -0.06 11.30 -3.67
CA PRO A 199 -0.77 12.13 -2.71
C PRO A 199 -1.36 13.36 -3.40
N CYS A 200 -2.08 14.19 -2.63
CA CYS A 200 -2.58 15.45 -3.13
C CYS A 200 -1.44 16.32 -3.69
N ASN A 201 -1.77 17.22 -4.62
CA ASN A 201 -0.75 18.02 -5.32
C ASN A 201 0.11 18.84 -4.34
N ASP A 202 -0.48 19.36 -3.27
CA ASP A 202 0.24 20.15 -2.27
C ASP A 202 1.23 19.28 -1.47
N ALA A 203 0.89 18.03 -1.16
CA ALA A 203 1.80 17.09 -0.53
C ALA A 203 2.97 16.71 -1.43
N LEU A 204 2.76 16.59 -2.75
CA LEU A 204 3.87 16.43 -3.70
C LEU A 204 4.82 17.63 -3.68
N LEU A 205 4.29 18.86 -3.66
CA LEU A 205 5.10 20.07 -3.53
C LEU A 205 5.83 20.13 -2.18
N SER A 206 5.20 19.66 -1.10
CA SER A 206 5.82 19.54 0.21
C SER A 206 6.97 18.54 0.24
N LEU A 207 6.83 17.40 -0.43
CA LEU A 207 7.91 16.42 -0.55
C LEU A 207 9.06 16.94 -1.40
N ASP A 208 8.77 17.60 -2.53
CA ASP A 208 9.79 18.21 -3.38
C ASP A 208 10.62 19.24 -2.60
N GLU A 209 9.97 20.13 -1.85
CA GLU A 209 10.65 21.09 -0.98
C GLU A 209 11.48 20.40 0.11
N MET A 210 10.94 19.38 0.79
CA MET A 210 11.64 18.65 1.85
C MET A 210 12.89 17.93 1.31
N PHE A 211 12.77 17.20 0.20
CA PHE A 211 13.89 16.46 -0.39
C PHE A 211 14.90 17.39 -1.06
N GLY A 212 14.46 18.52 -1.62
CA GLY A 212 15.33 19.61 -2.07
C GLY A 212 16.16 20.21 -0.94
N ALA A 213 15.61 20.24 0.27
CA ALA A 213 16.32 20.61 1.51
C ALA A 213 17.06 19.44 2.18
N ALA A 214 17.54 18.47 1.38
CA ALA A 214 18.27 17.28 1.84
C ALA A 214 17.50 16.39 2.85
N GLY A 215 16.17 16.34 2.72
CA GLY A 215 15.30 15.55 3.58
C GLY A 215 15.02 16.19 4.93
N LYS A 216 15.29 17.50 5.09
CA LYS A 216 14.94 18.26 6.30
C LYS A 216 13.45 18.64 6.24
N PRO A 217 12.62 18.19 7.19
CA PRO A 217 11.22 18.60 7.26
C PRO A 217 11.08 20.12 7.42
N GLN A 218 10.01 20.66 6.83
CA GLN A 218 9.54 22.01 7.06
C GLN A 218 9.20 22.19 8.55
N PRO A 219 9.39 23.39 9.13
CA PRO A 219 9.14 23.63 10.56
C PRO A 219 7.66 23.66 10.93
N VAL A 220 6.76 23.79 9.95
CA VAL A 220 5.32 23.82 10.15
C VAL A 220 4.68 22.69 9.35
N HIS A 221 3.86 21.91 10.04
CA HIS A 221 3.08 20.81 9.50
C HIS A 221 1.59 21.17 9.57
N HIS A 222 0.86 20.96 8.47
CA HIS A 222 -0.57 21.29 8.39
C HIS A 222 -1.34 20.15 7.74
N VAL A 223 -2.30 19.60 8.48
CA VAL A 223 -3.25 18.62 7.97
C VAL A 223 -4.49 19.37 7.52
N LEU A 224 -4.87 19.18 6.25
CA LEU A 224 -5.95 19.91 5.61
C LEU A 224 -7.30 19.47 6.16
N ASP A 225 -8.05 20.42 6.72
CA ASP A 225 -9.43 20.20 7.15
C ASP A 225 -10.36 20.17 5.92
N GLU A 226 -11.50 19.46 6.03
CA GLU A 226 -12.52 19.43 4.98
C GLU A 226 -12.90 20.85 4.52
N ASN A 227 -12.95 21.84 5.42
CA ASN A 227 -13.37 23.20 5.10
C ASN A 227 -12.30 24.00 4.36
N GLU A 228 -11.05 23.53 4.32
CA GLU A 228 -9.97 24.14 3.57
C GLU A 228 -9.91 23.67 2.12
N LEU A 229 -10.63 22.59 1.81
CA LEU A 229 -10.63 21.95 0.51
C LEU A 229 -11.78 22.48 -0.38
N VAL A 230 -11.49 22.59 -1.68
CA VAL A 230 -12.43 23.02 -2.72
C VAL A 230 -13.24 21.83 -3.23
N ASP A 231 -12.53 20.81 -3.70
CA ASP A 231 -13.05 19.60 -4.34
C ASP A 231 -12.01 18.48 -4.30
N GLY A 232 -12.33 17.37 -4.95
CA GLY A 232 -11.45 16.24 -5.18
C GLY A 232 -11.98 14.94 -4.61
N VAL A 233 -11.19 13.89 -4.82
CA VAL A 233 -11.48 12.51 -4.48
C VAL A 233 -10.21 11.89 -3.91
N ASP A 234 -10.36 11.01 -2.94
CA ASP A 234 -9.35 10.02 -2.62
C ASP A 234 -9.69 8.71 -3.34
N GLU A 235 -8.99 8.45 -4.46
CA GLU A 235 -9.14 7.25 -5.26
C GLU A 235 -8.17 6.17 -4.76
N LEU A 236 -8.56 5.48 -3.70
CA LEU A 236 -7.79 4.41 -3.06
C LEU A 236 -8.30 3.03 -3.44
N GLY A 237 -7.43 2.22 -4.06
CA GLY A 237 -7.75 0.84 -4.38
C GLY A 237 -6.53 -0.07 -4.54
N VAL A 238 -6.79 -1.25 -5.07
CA VAL A 238 -5.79 -2.27 -5.35
C VAL A 238 -5.78 -2.58 -6.84
N LEU A 239 -4.60 -2.51 -7.46
CA LEU A 239 -4.37 -2.85 -8.86
C LEU A 239 -3.71 -4.23 -8.93
N LEU A 240 -4.50 -5.27 -9.17
CA LEU A 240 -3.99 -6.61 -9.45
C LEU A 240 -3.48 -6.65 -10.90
N TYR A 241 -2.30 -7.22 -11.13
CA TYR A 241 -1.70 -7.25 -12.47
C TYR A 241 -1.02 -8.58 -12.81
N GLY A 242 -0.84 -8.80 -14.12
CA GLY A 242 -0.11 -9.93 -14.69
C GLY A 242 -0.96 -11.17 -15.01
N HIS A 243 -2.26 -11.11 -14.70
CA HIS A 243 -3.27 -12.10 -15.11
C HIS A 243 -3.66 -11.92 -16.59
N ASP A 244 -4.47 -12.83 -17.15
CA ASP A 244 -4.80 -12.84 -18.59
C ASP A 244 -5.60 -11.62 -19.05
N LYS A 245 -6.35 -10.97 -18.14
CA LYS A 245 -6.97 -9.64 -18.37
C LYS A 245 -6.02 -8.45 -18.15
N ASN A 246 -4.70 -8.66 -18.13
CA ASN A 246 -3.63 -7.69 -17.88
C ASN A 246 -3.63 -7.06 -16.48
N ALA A 247 -4.57 -6.17 -16.17
CA ALA A 247 -4.66 -5.48 -14.89
C ALA A 247 -6.12 -5.16 -14.52
N TYR A 248 -6.42 -5.16 -13.22
CA TYR A 248 -7.73 -4.88 -12.67
C TYR A 248 -7.61 -4.05 -11.39
N TRP A 249 -8.19 -2.84 -11.41
CA TRP A 249 -8.26 -1.97 -10.25
C TRP A 249 -9.62 -2.13 -9.55
N TYR A 250 -9.61 -2.21 -8.23
CA TYR A 250 -10.81 -2.25 -7.39
C TYR A 250 -10.61 -1.41 -6.14
N GLY A 251 -11.53 -0.50 -5.84
CA GLY A 251 -11.39 0.41 -4.71
C GLY A 251 -12.49 1.45 -4.57
N SER A 252 -12.21 2.43 -3.73
CA SER A 252 -13.07 3.58 -3.43
C SER A 252 -12.74 4.78 -4.32
N GLN A 253 -13.75 5.57 -4.67
CA GLN A 253 -13.62 6.86 -5.35
C GLN A 253 -14.35 7.95 -4.54
N LEU A 254 -14.20 7.91 -3.21
CA LEU A 254 -14.94 8.78 -2.29
C LEU A 254 -14.59 10.25 -2.56
N SER A 255 -15.60 11.04 -2.92
CA SER A 255 -15.43 12.49 -3.11
C SER A 255 -15.56 13.25 -1.80
N LEU A 256 -14.82 14.35 -1.67
CA LEU A 256 -14.95 15.30 -0.56
C LEU A 256 -16.40 15.76 -0.34
N ALA A 257 -17.14 15.97 -1.44
CA ALA A 257 -18.53 16.40 -1.39
C ALA A 257 -19.47 15.33 -0.82
N GLU A 258 -19.14 14.06 -1.00
CA GLU A 258 -19.86 12.94 -0.42
C GLU A 258 -19.42 12.71 1.04
N ALA A 259 -18.12 12.73 1.33
CA ALA A 259 -17.57 12.62 2.67
C ALA A 259 -18.23 13.62 3.65
N ARG A 260 -18.29 14.91 3.28
CA ARG A 260 -18.99 15.99 4.02
C ARG A 260 -20.45 15.67 4.38
N LYS A 261 -21.16 14.95 3.51
CA LYS A 261 -22.57 14.59 3.75
C LYS A 261 -22.69 13.40 4.69
N LEU A 262 -21.73 12.48 4.65
CA LEU A 262 -21.77 11.23 5.36
C LEU A 262 -21.21 11.33 6.77
N ALA A 263 -20.13 12.09 6.98
CA ALA A 263 -19.49 12.22 8.27
C ALA A 263 -18.74 13.56 8.42
N PRO A 264 -18.94 14.29 9.53
CA PRO A 264 -18.27 15.57 9.75
C PRO A 264 -16.79 15.40 10.17
N TYR A 265 -16.03 16.50 10.10
CA TYR A 265 -14.67 16.65 10.65
C TYR A 265 -13.59 15.79 9.99
N GLN A 266 -13.84 15.29 8.78
CA GLN A 266 -12.86 14.54 7.98
C GLN A 266 -13.07 14.85 6.50
N ASN A 267 -11.98 14.84 5.74
CA ASN A 267 -12.01 15.06 4.30
C ASN A 267 -12.25 13.75 3.52
#